data_AF-A0A413H1L0-F1
#
_entry.id   AF-A0A413H1L0-F1
#
_cell.length_a   1.000
_cell.length_b   1.000
_cell.length_c   1.000
_cell.angle_alpha   90.00
_cell.angle_beta   90.00
_cell.angle_gamma   90.00
#
_symmetry.space_group_name_H-M   'P 1'
#
loop_
_entity.id
_entity.type
_entity.pdbx_description
1 polymer ?
#
loop_
_entity_poly.entity_id
_entity_poly.type
_entity_poly.pdbx_seq_one_letter_code
_entity_poly.pdbx_strand_id
1 'polypeptide(L)'
;MFQRLKDLKKLRTWYVVKLKLVDARLYFVSIFVGLLTGLVAVPYHYCLYYFFHLRSEFFSSRPAWYWHIPLFLLFWGILIFVSWLVMKMPLITGGGIPQTRAAINGRISYKHPFIEMISKFTGGILSFAAGLSLGREGPSVQIGSYVGCLVARWTRILRGERKQLLAAGAGAGLAAAFAAPLASSLLVIESIERFDAPKTAITTLLAGVVAGAVASMVFPINSYHLIQVTEPVFSFLIQIKYFLLLAVVISVCGKIYSLIMVSFKRVYATVKSPVYVKMFYLLLVAYIISFMQVDLTGGGENFLLQQAQSGAHSQIMWIVAMMLLHFGFTVISVSSGLPGGNFIPTLVTGGLLGQIVGLLGVRYGVIAPENISYVMLISMSSFLVAVIRTPLTAIVLITEITGHFEVFYPSVVVGGLTYYFTELLQMKPFNVTLYEDMINTPAFQEQKRYKLSVEVMTGSYMDGKVVDELLLPENCAIINVHRDGKDNKPPGMRLIPGDQVDIEMDAQDIEKLYEPLVSMANIY
;
A
#
# COMPACT_ATOMS: atom_id res chain seq x y z
N MET A 1 49.62 25.82 -12.03
CA MET A 1 48.73 24.69 -12.44
C MET A 1 48.42 23.73 -11.30
N PHE A 2 49.42 23.30 -10.51
CA PHE A 2 49.24 22.34 -9.40
C PHE A 2 48.39 22.82 -8.19
N GLN A 3 48.36 24.13 -7.88
CA GLN A 3 47.52 24.68 -6.81
C GLN A 3 46.02 24.64 -7.15
N ARG A 4 45.62 25.00 -8.38
CA ARG A 4 44.23 24.88 -8.86
C ARG A 4 43.71 23.44 -8.82
N LEU A 5 44.57 22.45 -9.10
CA LEU A 5 44.22 21.02 -9.01
C LEU A 5 44.05 20.54 -7.55
N LYS A 6 44.83 21.09 -6.60
CA LYS A 6 44.66 20.83 -5.16
C LYS A 6 43.37 21.45 -4.61
N ASP A 7 43.03 22.66 -5.04
CA ASP A 7 41.78 23.33 -4.66
C ASP A 7 40.56 22.61 -5.25
N LEU A 8 40.63 22.15 -6.50
CA LEU A 8 39.60 21.29 -7.11
C LEU A 8 39.41 19.96 -6.34
N LYS A 9 40.51 19.31 -5.89
CA LYS A 9 40.41 18.11 -5.04
C LYS A 9 39.82 18.41 -3.65
N LYS A 10 40.17 19.54 -3.04
CA LYS A 10 39.61 19.98 -1.74
C LYS A 10 38.13 20.29 -1.86
N LEU A 11 37.73 21.03 -2.89
CA LEU A 11 36.33 21.29 -3.24
C LEU A 11 35.59 19.97 -3.46
N ARG A 12 36.12 19.05 -4.29
CA ARG A 12 35.52 17.73 -4.54
C ARG A 12 35.33 16.93 -3.25
N THR A 13 36.31 16.96 -2.34
CA THR A 13 36.21 16.26 -1.05
C THR A 13 35.16 16.91 -0.15
N TRP A 14 35.06 18.24 -0.16
CA TRP A 14 34.08 18.99 0.61
C TRP A 14 32.64 18.79 0.10
N TYR A 15 32.45 18.74 -1.22
CA TYR A 15 31.16 18.40 -1.84
C TYR A 15 30.73 16.97 -1.51
N VAL A 16 31.63 15.99 -1.56
CA VAL A 16 31.34 14.61 -1.16
C VAL A 16 30.97 14.51 0.33
N VAL A 17 31.64 15.26 1.21
CA VAL A 17 31.28 15.33 2.64
C VAL A 17 29.93 16.00 2.85
N LYS A 18 29.63 17.07 2.11
CA LYS A 18 28.33 17.76 2.15
C LYS A 18 27.19 16.86 1.67
N LEU A 19 27.38 16.09 0.60
CA LEU A 19 26.42 15.09 0.11
C LEU A 19 26.18 13.99 1.15
N LYS A 20 27.24 13.43 1.75
CA LYS A 20 27.11 12.44 2.83
C LYS A 20 26.37 12.98 4.06
N LEU A 21 26.53 14.26 4.39
CA LEU A 21 25.81 14.91 5.48
C LEU A 21 24.33 15.12 5.16
N VAL A 22 23.98 15.39 3.90
CA VAL A 22 22.59 15.52 3.43
C VAL A 22 21.88 14.16 3.51
N ASP A 23 22.52 13.08 3.08
CA ASP A 23 21.98 11.72 3.20
C ASP A 23 21.81 11.29 4.66
N ALA A 24 22.79 11.58 5.52
CA ALA A 24 22.70 11.30 6.95
C ALA A 24 21.53 12.05 7.61
N ARG A 25 21.31 13.32 7.25
CA ARG A 25 20.15 14.10 7.72
C ARG A 25 18.85 13.45 7.30
N LEU A 26 18.74 13.01 6.04
CA LEU A 26 17.54 12.34 5.56
C LEU A 26 17.24 11.06 6.35
N TYR A 27 18.24 10.20 6.56
CA TYR A 27 18.04 8.96 7.34
C TYR A 27 17.58 9.24 8.77
N PHE A 28 18.17 10.24 9.42
CA PHE A 28 17.75 10.66 10.76
C PHE A 28 16.31 11.19 10.78
N VAL A 29 15.94 12.02 9.79
CA VAL A 29 14.57 12.53 9.68
C VAL A 29 13.58 11.40 9.35
N SER A 30 13.96 10.39 8.57
CA SER A 30 13.13 9.21 8.30
C SER A 30 12.83 8.41 9.56
N ILE A 31 13.81 8.22 10.46
CA ILE A 31 13.58 7.61 11.78
C ILE A 31 12.53 8.38 12.57
N PHE A 32 12.64 9.71 12.58
CA PHE A 32 11.66 10.58 13.26
C PHE A 32 10.26 10.51 12.62
N VAL A 33 10.17 10.44 11.28
CA VAL A 33 8.91 10.18 10.57
C VAL A 33 8.33 8.83 10.98
N GLY A 34 9.16 7.79 11.10
CA GLY A 34 8.75 6.47 11.57
C GLY A 34 8.14 6.51 12.97
N LEU A 35 8.80 7.19 13.91
CA LEU A 35 8.29 7.37 15.27
C LEU A 35 6.93 8.07 15.29
N LEU A 36 6.81 9.23 14.63
CA LEU A 36 5.56 9.97 14.58
C LEU A 36 4.45 9.18 13.86
N THR A 37 4.79 8.45 12.81
CA THR A 37 3.84 7.60 12.09
C THR A 37 3.35 6.47 12.97
N GLY A 38 4.24 5.80 13.73
CA GLY A 38 3.86 4.78 14.71
C GLY A 38 2.92 5.35 15.78
N LEU A 39 3.23 6.54 16.32
CA LEU A 39 2.39 7.21 17.31
C LEU A 39 0.97 7.56 16.81
N VAL A 40 0.76 7.68 15.50
CA VAL A 40 -0.57 7.94 14.91
C VAL A 40 -1.24 6.65 14.43
N ALA A 41 -0.50 5.76 13.76
CA ALA A 41 -1.03 4.53 13.17
C ALA A 41 -1.36 3.45 14.20
N VAL A 42 -0.65 3.40 15.33
CA VAL A 42 -0.92 2.41 16.39
C VAL A 42 -2.25 2.70 17.11
N PRO A 43 -2.57 3.94 17.54
CA PRO A 43 -3.91 4.27 18.02
C PRO A 43 -5.01 4.01 16.99
N TYR A 44 -4.75 4.26 15.70
CA TYR A 44 -5.69 3.90 14.63
C TYR A 44 -6.00 2.40 14.68
N HIS A 45 -4.96 1.56 14.70
CA HIS A 45 -5.11 0.11 14.79
C HIS A 45 -5.85 -0.33 16.05
N TYR A 46 -5.51 0.25 17.21
CA TYR A 46 -6.19 -0.02 18.48
C TYR A 46 -7.67 0.32 18.44
N CYS A 47 -8.05 1.47 17.87
CA CYS A 47 -9.46 1.81 17.71
C CYS A 47 -10.19 0.79 16.83
N LEU A 48 -9.60 0.35 15.72
CA LEU A 48 -10.21 -0.67 14.86
C LEU A 48 -10.42 -1.99 15.62
N TYR A 49 -9.38 -2.45 16.34
CA TYR A 49 -9.45 -3.64 17.17
C TYR A 49 -10.56 -3.51 18.22
N TYR A 50 -10.61 -2.40 18.95
CA TYR A 50 -11.60 -2.15 20.00
C TYR A 50 -13.03 -2.10 19.47
N PHE A 51 -13.29 -1.35 18.38
CA PHE A 51 -14.63 -1.28 17.79
C PHE A 51 -15.08 -2.60 17.17
N PHE A 52 -14.13 -3.40 16.64
CA PHE A 52 -14.46 -4.76 16.19
C PHE A 52 -14.95 -5.60 17.37
N HIS A 53 -14.20 -5.64 18.48
CA HIS A 53 -14.54 -6.45 19.64
C HIS A 53 -15.85 -6.01 20.28
N LEU A 54 -16.06 -4.70 20.46
CA LEU A 54 -17.31 -4.15 20.98
C LEU A 54 -18.52 -4.58 20.13
N ARG A 55 -18.37 -4.56 18.81
CA ARG A 55 -19.42 -5.02 17.89
C ARG A 55 -19.59 -6.54 17.98
N SER A 56 -18.49 -7.30 18.05
CA SER A 56 -18.54 -8.76 18.18
C SER A 56 -19.25 -9.19 19.46
N GLU A 57 -18.94 -8.56 20.59
CA GLU A 57 -19.60 -8.77 21.88
C GLU A 57 -21.09 -8.44 21.82
N PHE A 58 -21.48 -7.37 21.11
CA PHE A 58 -22.89 -7.03 20.92
C PHE A 58 -23.65 -8.13 20.19
N PHE A 59 -23.10 -8.66 19.08
CA PHE A 59 -23.77 -9.73 18.32
C PHE A 59 -23.71 -11.08 19.05
N SER A 60 -22.63 -11.37 19.77
CA SER A 60 -22.50 -12.62 20.55
C SER A 60 -23.44 -12.67 21.75
N SER A 61 -23.72 -11.51 22.37
CA SER A 61 -24.63 -11.40 23.53
C SER A 61 -26.10 -11.63 23.17
N ARG A 62 -26.44 -11.73 21.87
CA ARG A 62 -27.81 -11.92 21.35
C ARG A 62 -28.84 -11.02 22.07
N PRO A 63 -28.63 -9.69 22.06
CA PRO A 63 -29.53 -8.76 22.70
C PRO A 63 -30.93 -8.85 22.09
N ALA A 64 -31.93 -8.36 22.83
CA ALA A 64 -33.29 -8.34 22.33
C ALA A 64 -33.39 -7.55 21.00
N TRP A 65 -34.25 -8.02 20.10
CA TRP A 65 -34.36 -7.53 18.71
C TRP A 65 -34.46 -6.00 18.58
N TYR A 66 -35.09 -5.33 19.56
CA TYR A 66 -35.28 -3.88 19.55
C TYR A 66 -33.97 -3.08 19.73
N TRP A 67 -32.91 -3.66 20.31
CA TRP A 67 -31.59 -3.01 20.39
C TRP A 67 -30.85 -2.99 19.05
N HIS A 68 -31.22 -3.86 18.12
CA HIS A 68 -30.63 -3.87 16.78
C HIS A 68 -31.06 -2.66 15.95
N ILE A 69 -32.27 -2.15 16.17
CA ILE A 69 -32.82 -0.97 15.45
C ILE A 69 -32.01 0.30 15.72
N PRO A 70 -31.81 0.76 16.98
CA PRO A 70 -31.03 1.96 17.25
C PRO A 70 -29.57 1.79 16.82
N LEU A 71 -28.98 0.60 16.95
CA LEU A 71 -27.63 0.33 16.48
C LEU A 71 -27.53 0.43 14.94
N PHE A 72 -28.51 -0.12 14.22
CA PHE A 72 -28.57 -0.02 12.77
C PHE A 72 -28.71 1.44 12.31
N LEU A 73 -29.62 2.21 12.92
CA LEU A 73 -29.79 3.62 12.60
C LEU A 73 -28.54 4.45 12.92
N LEU A 74 -27.84 4.14 14.03
CA LEU A 74 -26.56 4.75 14.39
C LEU A 74 -25.51 4.52 13.30
N PHE A 75 -25.28 3.26 12.91
CA PHE A 75 -24.31 2.94 11.86
C PHE A 75 -24.70 3.51 10.50
N TRP A 76 -25.99 3.60 10.20
CA TRP A 76 -26.46 4.22 8.97
C TRP A 76 -26.13 5.72 8.94
N GLY A 77 -26.39 6.43 10.04
CA GLY A 77 -25.98 7.84 10.21
C GLY A 77 -24.46 8.02 10.11
N ILE A 78 -23.69 7.11 10.70
CA ILE A 78 -22.23 7.10 10.61
C ILE A 78 -21.76 6.96 9.16
N LEU A 79 -22.31 6.01 8.39
CA LEU A 79 -21.92 5.82 6.99
C LEU A 79 -22.29 7.02 6.09
N ILE A 80 -23.43 7.67 6.36
CA ILE A 80 -23.81 8.92 5.69
C ILE A 80 -22.79 10.02 6.02
N PHE A 81 -22.40 10.15 7.29
CA PHE A 81 -21.39 11.13 7.71
C PHE A 81 -20.03 10.87 7.06
N VAL A 82 -19.57 9.61 7.00
CA VAL A 82 -18.32 9.28 6.33
C VAL A 82 -18.41 9.56 4.83
N SER A 83 -19.54 9.26 4.18
CA SER A 83 -19.75 9.59 2.77
C SER A 83 -19.66 11.09 2.52
N TRP A 84 -20.27 11.91 3.39
CA TRP A 84 -20.15 13.36 3.35
C TRP A 84 -18.69 13.84 3.53
N LEU A 85 -17.94 13.21 4.44
CA LEU A 85 -16.52 13.49 4.66
C LEU A 85 -15.68 13.21 3.40
N VAL A 86 -15.94 12.09 2.72
CA VAL A 86 -15.30 11.71 1.45
C VAL A 86 -15.62 12.72 0.34
N MET A 87 -16.88 13.16 0.24
CA MET A 87 -17.28 14.18 -0.74
C MET A 87 -16.56 15.53 -0.50
N LYS A 88 -16.35 15.91 0.76
CA LYS A 88 -15.64 17.15 1.11
C LYS A 88 -14.12 17.03 0.86
N MET A 89 -13.55 15.85 1.10
CA MET A 89 -12.12 15.59 1.02
C MET A 89 -11.84 14.38 0.11
N PRO A 90 -11.86 14.54 -1.23
CA PRO A 90 -11.82 13.41 -2.17
C PRO A 90 -10.56 12.55 -2.07
N LEU A 91 -9.47 13.09 -1.51
CA LEU A 91 -8.23 12.35 -1.27
C LEU A 91 -8.37 11.23 -0.23
N ILE A 92 -9.40 11.22 0.60
CA ILE A 92 -9.58 10.16 1.62
C ILE A 92 -10.31 8.91 1.07
N THR A 93 -10.77 8.94 -0.17
CA THR A 93 -11.53 7.85 -0.83
C THR A 93 -10.75 6.54 -0.87
N GLY A 94 -11.41 5.42 -0.57
CA GLY A 94 -10.89 4.07 -0.75
C GLY A 94 -9.61 3.76 0.03
N GLY A 95 -8.71 2.99 -0.57
CA GLY A 95 -7.49 2.50 0.08
C GLY A 95 -6.55 3.61 0.51
N GLY A 96 -6.08 4.47 -0.39
CA GLY A 96 -5.07 5.48 -0.10
C GLY A 96 -3.71 5.21 -0.73
N ILE A 97 -3.43 3.97 -1.16
CA ILE A 97 -2.18 3.62 -1.86
C ILE A 97 -2.07 4.35 -3.21
N PRO A 98 -3.09 4.37 -4.09
CA PRO A 98 -3.03 5.13 -5.34
C PRO A 98 -2.81 6.63 -5.11
N GLN A 99 -3.47 7.22 -4.10
CA GLN A 99 -3.29 8.62 -3.71
C GLN A 99 -1.85 8.88 -3.22
N THR A 100 -1.31 7.96 -2.42
CA THR A 100 0.06 8.06 -1.90
C THR A 100 1.08 7.98 -3.02
N ARG A 101 0.91 7.02 -3.94
CA ARG A 101 1.71 6.93 -5.18
C ARG A 101 1.62 8.20 -6.01
N ALA A 102 0.42 8.74 -6.22
CA ALA A 102 0.24 9.98 -6.98
C ALA A 102 0.90 11.19 -6.30
N ALA A 103 0.93 11.24 -4.97
CA ALA A 103 1.55 12.32 -4.22
C ALA A 103 3.09 12.24 -4.28
N ILE A 104 3.65 11.03 -4.13
CA ILE A 104 5.09 10.79 -4.25
C ILE A 104 5.57 11.06 -5.68
N ASN A 105 4.79 10.62 -6.68
CA ASN A 105 5.09 10.89 -8.09
C ASN A 105 4.76 12.34 -8.51
N GLY A 106 4.31 13.20 -7.60
CA GLY A 106 4.07 14.63 -7.89
C GLY A 106 2.85 14.93 -8.77
N ARG A 107 2.00 13.94 -9.05
CA ARG A 107 0.72 14.12 -9.78
C ARG A 107 -0.32 14.86 -8.96
N ILE A 108 -0.32 14.62 -7.65
CA ILE A 108 -1.19 15.32 -6.71
C ILE A 108 -0.36 15.99 -5.62
N SER A 109 -0.92 17.02 -4.99
CA SER A 109 -0.33 17.63 -3.81
C SER A 109 -1.36 17.65 -2.69
N TYR A 110 -0.98 17.16 -1.51
CA TYR A 110 -1.77 17.30 -0.29
C TYR A 110 -1.93 18.79 0.02
N LYS A 111 -3.15 19.32 0.00
CA LYS A 111 -3.39 20.74 0.30
C LYS A 111 -3.35 20.93 1.81
N HIS A 112 -4.15 20.13 2.52
CA HIS A 112 -4.33 20.20 3.97
C HIS A 112 -3.97 18.86 4.64
N PRO A 113 -2.68 18.45 4.67
CA PRO A 113 -2.27 17.11 5.08
C PRO A 113 -2.75 16.73 6.49
N PHE A 114 -2.80 17.68 7.44
CA PHE A 114 -3.29 17.39 8.79
C PHE A 114 -4.80 17.09 8.84
N ILE A 115 -5.62 17.89 8.13
CA ILE A 115 -7.07 17.68 8.09
C ILE A 115 -7.39 16.41 7.28
N GLU A 116 -6.70 16.19 6.16
CA GLU A 116 -6.83 14.99 5.34
C GLU A 116 -6.44 13.72 6.14
N MET A 117 -5.39 13.79 6.95
CA MET A 117 -4.98 12.71 7.86
C MET A 117 -6.04 12.39 8.91
N ILE A 118 -6.54 13.38 9.64
CA ILE A 118 -7.62 13.18 10.63
C ILE A 118 -8.90 12.67 9.96
N SER A 119 -9.23 13.20 8.78
CA SER A 119 -10.41 12.75 8.04
C SER A 119 -10.27 11.28 7.61
N LYS A 120 -9.08 10.87 7.16
CA LYS A 120 -8.80 9.47 6.80
C LYS A 120 -8.83 8.55 8.02
N PHE A 121 -8.24 8.99 9.13
CA PHE A 121 -8.22 8.26 10.40
C PHE A 121 -9.65 8.02 10.92
N THR A 122 -10.44 9.08 11.05
CA THR A 122 -11.81 9.00 11.57
C THR A 122 -12.75 8.29 10.58
N GLY A 123 -12.69 8.64 9.29
CA GLY A 123 -13.48 7.97 8.26
C GLY A 123 -13.20 6.47 8.17
N GLY A 124 -11.93 6.07 8.28
CA GLY A 124 -11.53 4.66 8.28
C GLY A 124 -12.05 3.90 9.50
N ILE A 125 -11.94 4.47 10.71
CA ILE A 125 -12.47 3.85 11.93
C ILE A 125 -13.98 3.69 11.84
N LEU A 126 -14.69 4.73 11.41
CA LEU A 126 -16.15 4.74 11.35
C LEU A 126 -16.70 3.77 10.29
N SER A 127 -16.07 3.71 9.10
CA SER A 127 -16.43 2.74 8.06
C SER A 127 -16.16 1.30 8.50
N PHE A 128 -15.05 1.06 9.19
CA PHE A 128 -14.72 -0.26 9.71
C PHE A 128 -15.65 -0.68 10.86
N ALA A 129 -15.94 0.24 11.80
CA ALA A 129 -16.84 -0.01 12.93
C ALA A 129 -18.27 -0.35 12.49
N ALA A 130 -18.72 0.20 11.35
CA ALA A 130 -19.99 -0.18 10.73
C ALA A 130 -20.02 -1.61 10.15
N GLY A 131 -18.90 -2.35 10.21
CA GLY A 131 -18.79 -3.75 9.80
C GLY A 131 -18.44 -3.97 8.33
N LEU A 132 -17.99 -2.93 7.61
CA LEU A 132 -17.60 -3.08 6.20
C LEU A 132 -16.38 -3.99 6.04
N SER A 133 -16.32 -4.74 4.95
CA SER A 133 -15.14 -5.55 4.61
C SER A 133 -14.06 -4.66 4.00
N LEU A 134 -13.33 -3.97 4.87
CA LEU A 134 -12.27 -3.02 4.55
C LEU A 134 -11.06 -3.28 5.45
N GLY A 135 -9.87 -3.25 4.87
CA GLY A 135 -8.60 -3.43 5.57
C GLY A 135 -7.99 -2.11 6.06
N ARG A 136 -7.22 -2.20 7.14
CA ARG A 136 -6.52 -1.06 7.78
C ARG A 136 -5.26 -0.58 7.08
N GLU A 137 -4.71 -1.40 6.18
CA GLU A 137 -3.44 -1.11 5.51
C GLU A 137 -3.46 0.21 4.73
N GLY A 138 -4.37 0.34 3.77
CA GLY A 138 -4.40 1.48 2.87
C GLY A 138 -4.49 2.80 3.63
N PRO A 139 -5.43 2.94 4.59
CA PRO A 139 -5.50 4.11 5.46
C PRO A 139 -4.19 4.36 6.23
N SER A 140 -3.56 3.31 6.78
CA SER A 140 -2.30 3.45 7.53
C SER A 140 -1.16 3.96 6.66
N VAL A 141 -1.01 3.42 5.44
CA VAL A 141 -0.05 3.89 4.42
C VAL A 141 -0.26 5.38 4.12
N GLN A 142 -1.51 5.78 3.88
CA GLN A 142 -1.82 7.16 3.53
C GLN A 142 -1.64 8.12 4.72
N ILE A 143 -2.03 7.70 5.93
CA ILE A 143 -1.79 8.44 7.18
C ILE A 143 -0.30 8.66 7.38
N GLY A 144 0.52 7.63 7.20
CA GLY A 144 1.98 7.75 7.28
C GLY A 144 2.56 8.70 6.24
N SER A 145 2.07 8.65 4.99
CA SER A 145 2.45 9.63 3.95
C SER A 145 2.09 11.07 4.34
N TYR A 146 0.93 11.31 4.98
CA TYR A 146 0.58 12.64 5.51
C TYR A 146 1.54 13.09 6.62
N VAL A 147 1.92 12.21 7.53
CA VAL A 147 2.93 12.49 8.57
C VAL A 147 4.27 12.86 7.92
N GLY A 148 4.74 12.07 6.94
CA GLY A 148 5.95 12.38 6.17
C GLY A 148 5.87 13.74 5.47
N CYS A 149 4.70 14.10 4.92
CA CYS A 149 4.46 15.41 4.32
C CYS A 149 4.49 16.56 5.35
N LEU A 150 3.93 16.36 6.54
CA LEU A 150 3.95 17.35 7.63
C LEU A 150 5.37 17.58 8.15
N VAL A 151 6.12 16.49 8.39
CA VAL A 151 7.52 16.57 8.82
C VAL A 151 8.37 17.26 7.76
N ALA A 152 8.20 16.94 6.49
CA ALA A 152 8.92 17.60 5.40
C ALA A 152 8.64 19.11 5.32
N ARG A 153 7.40 19.55 5.60
CA ARG A 153 7.06 20.98 5.68
C ARG A 153 7.70 21.64 6.89
N TRP A 154 7.74 20.95 8.03
CA TRP A 154 8.30 21.48 9.27
C TRP A 154 9.82 21.65 9.20
N THR A 155 10.52 20.66 8.64
CA THR A 155 11.98 20.66 8.51
C THR A 155 12.50 21.47 7.31
N ARG A 156 11.61 22.06 6.50
CA ARG A 156 11.92 22.85 5.28
C ARG A 156 12.87 22.12 4.33
N ILE A 157 12.70 20.81 4.22
CA ILE A 157 13.49 19.94 3.35
C ILE A 157 13.18 20.24 1.87
N LEU A 158 14.19 20.09 1.00
CA LEU A 158 14.06 20.35 -0.43
C LEU A 158 12.99 19.44 -1.07
N ARG A 159 12.40 19.91 -2.17
CA ARG A 159 11.30 19.20 -2.87
C ARG A 159 11.68 17.79 -3.34
N GLY A 160 12.94 17.56 -3.70
CA GLY A 160 13.46 16.23 -4.07
C GLY A 160 13.42 15.24 -2.89
N GLU A 161 13.95 15.63 -1.74
CA GLU A 161 13.97 14.84 -0.50
C GLU A 161 12.57 14.65 0.13
N ARG A 162 11.62 15.56 -0.17
CA ARG A 162 10.24 15.44 0.32
C ARG A 162 9.57 14.13 -0.13
N LYS A 163 9.83 13.68 -1.37
CA LYS A 163 9.27 12.41 -1.89
C LYS A 163 9.71 11.22 -1.03
N GLN A 164 11.00 11.18 -0.69
CA GLN A 164 11.59 10.15 0.16
C GLN A 164 10.98 10.14 1.57
N LEU A 165 10.60 11.29 2.12
CA LEU A 165 9.92 11.35 3.41
C LEU A 165 8.44 10.92 3.35
N LEU A 166 7.73 11.24 2.26
CA LEU A 166 6.37 10.71 2.05
C LEU A 166 6.42 9.19 1.89
N ALA A 167 7.39 8.68 1.12
CA ALA A 167 7.65 7.25 0.95
C ALA A 167 8.01 6.59 2.28
N ALA A 168 8.93 7.18 3.05
CA ALA A 168 9.31 6.69 4.38
C ALA A 168 8.10 6.64 5.33
N GLY A 169 7.25 7.67 5.32
CA GLY A 169 5.99 7.68 6.06
C GLY A 169 5.02 6.60 5.59
N ALA A 170 4.87 6.41 4.28
CA ALA A 170 4.03 5.37 3.69
C ALA A 170 4.47 3.95 4.13
N GLY A 171 5.77 3.67 4.06
CA GLY A 171 6.37 2.43 4.56
C GLY A 171 6.19 2.27 6.07
N ALA A 172 6.42 3.32 6.86
CA ALA A 172 6.19 3.32 8.30
C ALA A 172 4.73 3.02 8.67
N GLY A 173 3.76 3.57 7.94
CA GLY A 173 2.34 3.32 8.17
C GLY A 173 1.96 1.85 7.93
N LEU A 174 2.52 1.24 6.90
CA LEU A 174 2.35 -0.18 6.60
C LEU A 174 3.05 -1.07 7.63
N ALA A 175 4.27 -0.73 8.04
CA ALA A 175 5.00 -1.44 9.08
C ALA A 175 4.24 -1.39 10.41
N ALA A 176 3.67 -0.24 10.79
CA ALA A 176 2.83 -0.11 11.98
C ALA A 176 1.54 -0.94 11.88
N ALA A 177 1.02 -1.16 10.68
CA ALA A 177 -0.13 -2.04 10.49
C ALA A 177 0.25 -3.51 10.75
N PHE A 178 1.25 -4.04 10.06
CA PHE A 178 1.53 -5.48 10.12
C PHE A 178 2.65 -5.90 11.07
N ALA A 179 3.29 -4.94 11.75
CA ALA A 179 4.59 -5.15 12.40
C ALA A 179 5.61 -5.77 11.43
N ALA A 180 5.57 -5.37 10.15
CA ALA A 180 6.34 -5.96 9.07
C ALA A 180 7.19 -4.92 8.29
N PRO A 181 8.33 -4.46 8.84
CA PRO A 181 9.20 -3.48 8.21
C PRO A 181 9.77 -3.88 6.84
N LEU A 182 10.21 -5.13 6.65
CA LEU A 182 10.83 -5.56 5.39
C LEU A 182 9.83 -5.56 4.25
N ALA A 183 8.67 -6.19 4.48
CA ALA A 183 7.56 -6.17 3.54
C ALA A 183 7.11 -4.75 3.22
N SER A 184 7.12 -3.85 4.23
CA SER A 184 6.71 -2.47 4.02
C SER A 184 7.63 -1.69 3.08
N SER A 185 8.94 -1.87 3.23
CA SER A 185 9.94 -1.25 2.37
C SER A 185 9.83 -1.76 0.93
N LEU A 186 9.63 -3.07 0.77
CA LEU A 186 9.41 -3.68 -0.53
C LEU A 186 8.13 -3.19 -1.21
N LEU A 187 7.01 -3.02 -0.47
CA LEU A 187 5.78 -2.48 -1.06
C LEU A 187 6.01 -1.08 -1.63
N VAL A 188 6.75 -0.24 -0.91
CA VAL A 188 7.04 1.12 -1.37
C VAL A 188 7.80 1.08 -2.69
N ILE A 189 8.85 0.28 -2.81
CA ILE A 189 9.68 0.18 -4.02
C ILE A 189 8.95 -0.51 -5.18
N GLU A 190 8.19 -1.56 -4.88
CA GLU A 190 7.56 -2.40 -5.90
C GLU A 190 6.28 -1.74 -6.46
N SER A 191 5.55 -0.99 -5.62
CA SER A 191 4.20 -0.51 -5.96
C SER A 191 3.97 1.00 -5.90
N ILE A 192 4.73 1.75 -5.08
CA ILE A 192 4.49 3.18 -4.80
C ILE A 192 5.50 4.08 -5.51
N GLU A 193 6.79 3.84 -5.33
CA GLU A 193 7.89 4.65 -5.85
C GLU A 193 8.87 3.80 -6.64
N ARG A 194 9.04 4.10 -7.93
CA ARG A 194 9.99 3.40 -8.82
C ARG A 194 11.36 4.09 -8.93
N PHE A 195 11.51 5.28 -8.33
CA PHE A 195 12.71 6.11 -8.45
C PHE A 195 13.64 5.93 -7.26
N ASP A 196 14.96 5.99 -7.49
CA ASP A 196 16.01 5.91 -6.45
C ASP A 196 15.84 4.73 -5.46
N ALA A 197 15.51 3.55 -5.98
CA ALA A 197 15.10 2.37 -5.21
C ALA A 197 16.00 2.04 -3.99
N PRO A 198 17.34 2.07 -4.05
CA PRO A 198 18.18 1.73 -2.90
C PRO A 198 18.05 2.73 -1.74
N LYS A 199 17.98 4.03 -2.05
CA LYS A 199 17.89 5.08 -1.02
C LYS A 199 16.52 5.08 -0.37
N THR A 200 15.46 4.93 -1.17
CA THR A 200 14.08 4.79 -0.69
C THR A 200 13.90 3.52 0.13
N ALA A 201 14.54 2.41 -0.25
CA ALA A 201 14.52 1.18 0.55
C ALA A 201 15.02 1.41 1.97
N ILE A 202 16.19 2.04 2.12
CA ILE A 202 16.81 2.24 3.43
C ILE A 202 15.98 3.21 4.28
N THR A 203 15.52 4.33 3.72
CA THR A 203 14.73 5.32 4.48
C THR A 203 13.39 4.74 4.93
N THR A 204 12.71 3.99 4.07
CA THR A 204 11.45 3.32 4.39
C THR A 204 11.63 2.21 5.40
N LEU A 205 12.70 1.42 5.28
CA LEU A 205 13.01 0.35 6.23
C LEU A 205 13.31 0.92 7.62
N LEU A 206 14.16 1.95 7.71
CA LEU A 206 14.48 2.60 8.99
C LEU A 206 13.24 3.18 9.67
N ALA A 207 12.40 3.90 8.90
CA ALA A 207 11.14 4.44 9.40
C ALA A 207 10.17 3.31 9.81
N GLY A 208 10.11 2.23 9.01
CA GLY A 208 9.31 1.05 9.24
C GLY A 208 9.69 0.28 10.50
N VAL A 209 10.99 0.08 10.76
CA VAL A 209 11.47 -0.59 11.98
C VAL A 209 11.03 0.17 13.23
N VAL A 210 11.15 1.49 13.22
CA VAL A 210 10.74 2.33 14.36
C VAL A 210 9.22 2.27 14.56
N ALA A 211 8.46 2.42 13.49
CA ALA A 211 6.99 2.38 13.56
C ALA A 211 6.47 0.98 13.97
N GLY A 212 7.10 -0.08 13.45
CA GLY A 212 6.85 -1.46 13.81
C GLY A 212 7.19 -1.75 15.27
N ALA A 213 8.32 -1.23 15.78
CA ALA A 213 8.67 -1.35 17.19
C ALA A 213 7.64 -0.69 18.11
N VAL A 214 7.14 0.51 17.74
CA VAL A 214 6.04 1.15 18.48
C VAL A 214 4.76 0.30 18.44
N ALA A 215 4.45 -0.32 17.29
CA ALA A 215 3.31 -1.23 17.17
C ALA A 215 3.47 -2.48 18.05
N SER A 216 4.65 -3.09 18.09
CA SER A 216 4.95 -4.27 18.91
C SER A 216 4.90 -3.98 20.41
N MET A 217 5.10 -2.72 20.86
CA MET A 217 4.92 -2.36 22.27
C MET A 217 3.45 -2.41 22.70
N VAL A 218 2.51 -2.13 21.79
CA VAL A 218 1.07 -2.12 22.08
C VAL A 218 0.41 -3.46 21.72
N PHE A 219 0.89 -4.10 20.66
CA PHE A 219 0.46 -5.42 20.19
C PHE A 219 1.66 -6.39 20.20
N PRO A 220 1.99 -6.99 21.36
CA PRO A 220 3.19 -7.82 21.49
C PRO A 220 3.17 -9.08 20.62
N ILE A 221 1.98 -9.61 20.31
CA ILE A 221 1.80 -10.82 19.53
C ILE A 221 0.96 -10.49 18.31
N ASN A 222 1.50 -10.81 17.13
CA ASN A 222 0.76 -10.74 15.89
C ASN A 222 -0.15 -11.97 15.76
N SER A 223 -1.45 -11.78 15.50
CA SER A 223 -2.42 -12.88 15.44
C SER A 223 -2.07 -13.93 14.39
N TYR A 224 -1.39 -13.55 13.30
CA TYR A 224 -0.93 -14.52 12.27
C TYR A 224 0.17 -15.46 12.76
N HIS A 225 0.92 -15.10 13.80
CA HIS A 225 1.93 -15.98 14.41
C HIS A 225 1.29 -17.16 15.18
N LEU A 226 -0.03 -17.11 15.43
CA LEU A 226 -0.77 -18.21 16.05
C LEU A 226 -1.11 -19.34 15.06
N ILE A 227 -0.88 -19.13 13.76
CA ILE A 227 -1.12 -20.14 12.72
C ILE A 227 0.00 -21.18 12.82
N GLN A 228 -0.32 -22.38 13.28
CA GLN A 228 0.64 -23.48 13.30
C GLN A 228 0.91 -23.98 11.88
N VAL A 229 2.19 -24.15 11.54
CA VAL A 229 2.65 -24.61 10.23
C VAL A 229 3.34 -25.95 10.41
N THR A 230 2.97 -26.92 9.57
CA THR A 230 3.66 -28.20 9.43
C THR A 230 3.89 -28.45 7.96
N GLU A 231 5.14 -28.67 7.57
CA GLU A 231 5.50 -28.91 6.18
C GLU A 231 5.10 -30.32 5.73
N PRO A 232 4.40 -30.47 4.59
CA PRO A 232 4.11 -31.79 4.03
C PRO A 232 5.37 -32.50 3.55
N VAL A 233 5.49 -33.79 3.90
CA VAL A 233 6.52 -34.66 3.35
C VAL A 233 6.12 -35.06 1.92
N PHE A 234 6.67 -34.35 0.93
CA PHE A 234 6.47 -34.65 -0.48
C PHE A 234 7.69 -35.32 -1.12
N SER A 235 7.44 -36.15 -2.14
CA SER A 235 8.47 -36.42 -3.15
C SER A 235 8.56 -35.22 -4.10
N PHE A 236 9.76 -34.94 -4.61
CA PHE A 236 10.05 -33.79 -5.47
C PHE A 236 9.05 -33.61 -6.63
N LEU A 237 8.69 -34.71 -7.32
CA LEU A 237 7.79 -34.66 -8.46
C LEU A 237 6.34 -34.33 -8.07
N ILE A 238 5.88 -34.80 -6.90
CA ILE A 238 4.55 -34.50 -6.37
C ILE A 238 4.48 -33.04 -5.91
N GLN A 239 5.53 -32.56 -5.24
CA GLN A 239 5.62 -31.17 -4.79
C GLN A 239 5.50 -30.18 -5.95
N ILE A 240 6.25 -30.41 -7.05
CA ILE A 240 6.17 -29.55 -8.24
C ILE A 240 4.76 -29.57 -8.84
N LYS A 241 4.15 -30.75 -9.00
CA LYS A 241 2.79 -30.87 -9.55
C LYS A 241 1.78 -30.13 -8.67
N TYR A 242 1.91 -30.27 -7.35
CA TYR A 242 1.02 -29.63 -6.39
C TYR A 242 1.16 -28.10 -6.42
N PHE A 243 2.38 -27.57 -6.41
CA PHE A 243 2.63 -26.13 -6.49
C PHE A 243 2.21 -25.52 -7.82
N LEU A 244 2.41 -26.24 -8.94
CA LEU A 244 1.94 -25.82 -10.25
C LEU A 244 0.41 -25.74 -10.29
N LEU A 245 -0.28 -26.78 -9.81
CA LEU A 245 -1.74 -26.81 -9.73
C LEU A 245 -2.26 -25.66 -8.86
N LEU A 246 -1.66 -25.45 -7.70
CA LEU A 246 -2.02 -24.37 -6.78
C LEU A 246 -1.86 -23.00 -7.45
N ALA A 247 -0.73 -22.76 -8.12
CA ALA A 247 -0.48 -21.50 -8.82
C ALA A 247 -1.55 -21.23 -9.91
N VAL A 248 -1.92 -22.25 -10.70
CA VAL A 248 -2.96 -22.13 -11.74
C VAL A 248 -4.32 -21.79 -11.14
N VAL A 249 -4.74 -22.52 -10.11
CA VAL A 249 -6.03 -22.29 -9.43
C VAL A 249 -6.08 -20.86 -8.87
N ILE A 250 -5.02 -20.44 -8.18
CA ILE A 250 -4.91 -19.10 -7.60
C ILE A 250 -4.95 -18.02 -8.70
N SER A 251 -4.23 -18.19 -9.80
CA SER A 251 -4.23 -17.21 -10.90
C SER A 251 -5.60 -17.07 -11.55
N VAL A 252 -6.32 -18.18 -11.77
CA VAL A 252 -7.68 -18.15 -12.34
C VAL A 252 -8.66 -17.49 -11.38
N CYS A 253 -8.67 -17.88 -10.10
CA CYS A 253 -9.52 -17.27 -9.09
C CYS A 253 -9.20 -15.78 -8.89
N GLY A 254 -7.90 -15.41 -8.87
CA GLY A 254 -7.45 -14.02 -8.80
C GLY A 254 -7.91 -13.20 -10.01
N LYS A 255 -7.90 -13.77 -11.22
CA LYS A 255 -8.46 -13.12 -12.42
C LYS A 255 -9.93 -12.80 -12.27
N ILE A 256 -10.72 -13.78 -11.85
CA ILE A 256 -12.15 -13.63 -11.64
C ILE A 256 -12.41 -12.57 -10.56
N TYR A 257 -11.67 -12.63 -9.45
CA TYR A 257 -11.73 -11.66 -8.37
C TYR A 257 -11.49 -10.22 -8.85
N SER A 258 -10.37 -9.98 -9.54
CA SER A 258 -10.01 -8.64 -10.05
C SER A 258 -11.02 -8.12 -11.07
N LEU A 259 -11.49 -8.98 -11.98
CA LEU A 259 -12.44 -8.59 -13.03
C LEU A 259 -13.79 -8.17 -12.44
N ILE A 260 -14.32 -8.97 -11.50
CA ILE A 260 -15.59 -8.66 -10.82
C ILE A 260 -15.46 -7.38 -10.00
N MET A 261 -14.37 -7.23 -9.24
CA MET A 261 -14.12 -6.04 -8.43
C MET A 261 -14.12 -4.76 -9.28
N VAL A 262 -13.37 -4.74 -10.38
CA VAL A 262 -13.31 -3.56 -11.28
C VAL A 262 -14.65 -3.32 -11.98
N SER A 263 -15.33 -4.37 -12.43
CA SER A 263 -16.63 -4.24 -13.11
C SER A 263 -17.70 -3.70 -12.16
N PHE A 264 -17.75 -4.21 -10.93
CA PHE A 264 -18.71 -3.76 -9.94
C PHE A 264 -18.44 -2.32 -9.49
N LYS A 265 -17.17 -1.91 -9.37
CA LYS A 265 -16.81 -0.51 -9.12
C LYS A 265 -17.35 0.43 -10.20
N ARG A 266 -17.24 0.04 -11.49
CA ARG A 266 -17.82 0.81 -12.60
C ARG A 266 -19.34 0.87 -12.52
N VAL A 267 -20.00 -0.27 -12.27
CA VAL A 267 -21.47 -0.32 -12.11
C VAL A 267 -21.91 0.57 -10.95
N TYR A 268 -21.27 0.46 -9.78
CA TYR A 268 -21.60 1.24 -8.59
C TYR A 268 -21.53 2.76 -8.83
N ALA A 269 -20.57 3.20 -9.64
CA ALA A 269 -20.44 4.59 -10.07
C ALA A 269 -21.58 5.05 -11.00
N THR A 270 -22.12 4.15 -11.84
CA THR A 270 -23.23 4.47 -12.76
C THR A 270 -24.62 4.46 -12.11
N VAL A 271 -24.78 3.78 -10.97
CA VAL A 271 -26.08 3.71 -10.26
C VAL A 271 -26.46 5.09 -9.72
N LYS A 272 -27.52 5.69 -10.29
CA LYS A 272 -28.07 7.01 -9.93
C LYS A 272 -28.95 6.99 -8.68
N SER A 273 -28.55 6.28 -7.62
CA SER A 273 -29.27 6.28 -6.36
C SER A 273 -28.69 7.32 -5.40
N PRO A 274 -29.50 7.90 -4.49
CA PRO A 274 -29.00 8.80 -3.46
C PRO A 274 -27.96 8.12 -2.57
N VAL A 275 -27.01 8.90 -2.05
CA VAL A 275 -25.94 8.40 -1.17
C VAL A 275 -26.50 7.67 0.04
N TYR A 276 -27.54 8.21 0.70
CA TYR A 276 -28.15 7.59 1.88
C TYR A 276 -28.75 6.21 1.59
N VAL A 277 -29.31 6.00 0.38
CA VAL A 277 -29.84 4.71 -0.06
C VAL A 277 -28.70 3.71 -0.30
N LYS A 278 -27.61 4.16 -0.93
CA LYS A 278 -26.42 3.30 -1.13
C LYS A 278 -25.84 2.83 0.20
N MET A 279 -25.73 3.74 1.17
CA MET A 279 -25.26 3.42 2.53
C MET A 279 -26.21 2.51 3.28
N PHE A 280 -27.52 2.65 3.07
CA PHE A 280 -28.52 1.76 3.67
C PHE A 280 -28.34 0.31 3.19
N TYR A 281 -28.28 0.09 1.87
CA TYR A 281 -28.07 -1.26 1.32
C TYR A 281 -26.73 -1.86 1.73
N LEU A 282 -25.67 -1.04 1.74
CA LEU A 282 -24.34 -1.48 2.17
C LEU A 282 -24.36 -1.95 3.63
N LEU A 283 -24.99 -1.17 4.52
CA LEU A 283 -25.15 -1.54 5.93
C LEU A 283 -26.04 -2.76 6.10
N LEU A 284 -27.14 -2.87 5.35
CA LEU A 284 -28.05 -4.00 5.40
C LEU A 284 -27.30 -5.31 5.15
N VAL A 285 -26.47 -5.36 4.11
CA VAL A 285 -25.64 -6.53 3.82
C VAL A 285 -24.65 -6.78 4.97
N ALA A 286 -23.94 -5.77 5.45
CA ALA A 286 -23.00 -5.93 6.56
C ALA A 286 -23.68 -6.47 7.85
N TYR A 287 -24.91 -6.02 8.12
CA TYR A 287 -25.67 -6.40 9.30
C TYR A 287 -26.20 -7.83 9.21
N ILE A 288 -26.69 -8.25 8.04
CA ILE A 288 -27.09 -9.66 7.78
C ILE A 288 -25.89 -10.59 7.98
N ILE A 289 -24.72 -10.23 7.43
CA ILE A 289 -23.50 -11.02 7.60
C ILE A 289 -23.08 -11.05 9.07
N SER A 290 -23.21 -9.94 9.80
CA SER A 290 -22.90 -9.89 11.22
C SER A 290 -23.77 -10.83 12.06
N PHE A 291 -25.04 -11.07 11.68
CA PHE A 291 -25.87 -12.08 12.34
C PHE A 291 -25.43 -13.52 12.05
N MET A 292 -24.92 -13.79 10.85
CA MET A 292 -24.49 -15.13 10.45
C MET A 292 -23.11 -15.48 11.00
N GLN A 293 -22.14 -14.59 10.76
CA GLN A 293 -20.75 -14.74 11.18
C GLN A 293 -20.07 -13.37 11.26
N VAL A 294 -19.96 -12.82 12.48
CA VAL A 294 -19.33 -11.52 12.72
C VAL A 294 -17.87 -11.53 12.27
N ASP A 295 -17.15 -12.63 12.45
CA ASP A 295 -15.73 -12.72 12.14
C ASP A 295 -15.38 -12.56 10.65
N LEU A 296 -16.39 -12.64 9.78
CA LEU A 296 -16.24 -12.41 8.34
C LEU A 296 -16.26 -10.93 7.94
N THR A 297 -16.72 -10.06 8.84
CA THR A 297 -16.70 -8.60 8.64
C THR A 297 -15.35 -8.00 9.07
N GLY A 298 -15.12 -6.70 8.85
CA GLY A 298 -13.82 -6.09 9.21
C GLY A 298 -12.63 -6.63 8.41
N GLY A 299 -12.88 -7.16 7.22
CA GLY A 299 -11.88 -7.75 6.33
C GLY A 299 -11.73 -9.26 6.43
N GLY A 300 -12.40 -9.93 7.38
CA GLY A 300 -12.48 -11.39 7.47
C GLY A 300 -11.26 -12.08 8.11
N GLU A 301 -10.36 -11.30 8.70
CA GLU A 301 -9.10 -11.77 9.31
C GLU A 301 -9.35 -12.75 10.46
N ASN A 302 -10.30 -12.44 11.36
CA ASN A 302 -10.65 -13.32 12.47
C ASN A 302 -11.27 -14.64 12.00
N PHE A 303 -12.07 -14.61 10.94
CA PHE A 303 -12.62 -15.85 10.36
C PHE A 303 -11.52 -16.72 9.77
N LEU A 304 -10.55 -16.13 9.05
CA LEU A 304 -9.39 -16.86 8.53
C LEU A 304 -8.61 -17.52 9.67
N LEU A 305 -8.31 -16.78 10.73
CA LEU A 305 -7.58 -17.30 11.90
C LEU A 305 -8.34 -18.44 12.59
N GLN A 306 -9.67 -18.32 12.71
CA GLN A 306 -10.52 -19.40 13.23
C GLN A 306 -10.43 -20.65 12.35
N GLN A 307 -10.42 -20.52 11.02
CA GLN A 307 -10.27 -21.65 10.11
C GLN A 307 -8.88 -22.29 10.19
N ALA A 308 -7.85 -21.46 10.34
CA ALA A 308 -6.48 -21.93 10.54
C ALA A 308 -6.34 -22.79 11.80
N GLN A 309 -7.00 -22.40 12.90
CA GLN A 309 -7.01 -23.14 14.16
C GLN A 309 -7.89 -24.40 14.12
N SER A 310 -8.99 -24.38 13.36
CA SER A 310 -9.93 -25.51 13.25
C SER A 310 -9.34 -26.67 12.43
N GLY A 311 -8.35 -26.40 11.57
CA GLY A 311 -7.66 -27.40 10.76
C GLY A 311 -8.62 -28.19 9.87
N ALA A 312 -8.54 -29.52 9.96
CA ALA A 312 -9.36 -30.44 9.15
C ALA A 312 -10.82 -30.59 9.60
N HIS A 313 -11.21 -30.06 10.76
CA HIS A 313 -12.58 -30.17 11.27
C HIS A 313 -13.57 -29.24 10.55
N SER A 314 -13.06 -28.31 9.75
CA SER A 314 -13.89 -27.37 9.01
C SER A 314 -14.58 -28.03 7.81
N GLN A 315 -15.90 -27.88 7.74
CA GLN A 315 -16.69 -28.38 6.62
C GLN A 315 -16.39 -27.58 5.34
N ILE A 316 -15.94 -28.29 4.29
CA ILE A 316 -15.55 -27.68 2.99
C ILE A 316 -16.68 -26.82 2.43
N MET A 317 -17.92 -27.31 2.43
CA MET A 317 -19.07 -26.58 1.88
C MET A 317 -19.36 -25.27 2.63
N TRP A 318 -19.17 -25.26 3.95
CA TRP A 318 -19.33 -24.06 4.77
C TRP A 318 -18.26 -23.02 4.43
N ILE A 319 -16.99 -23.43 4.34
CA ILE A 319 -15.90 -22.50 3.99
C ILE A 319 -16.10 -21.93 2.58
N VAL A 320 -16.51 -22.76 1.61
CA VAL A 320 -16.81 -22.30 0.25
C VAL A 320 -17.93 -21.25 0.28
N ALA A 321 -19.02 -21.51 1.01
CA ALA A 321 -20.13 -20.56 1.14
C ALA A 321 -19.68 -19.24 1.79
N MET A 322 -18.92 -19.30 2.89
CA MET A 322 -18.39 -18.13 3.58
C MET A 322 -17.38 -17.35 2.73
N MET A 323 -16.51 -18.03 1.97
CA MET A 323 -15.56 -17.40 1.06
C MET A 323 -16.30 -16.64 -0.06
N LEU A 324 -17.32 -17.24 -0.67
CA LEU A 324 -18.12 -16.57 -1.71
C LEU A 324 -18.89 -15.37 -1.16
N LEU A 325 -19.43 -15.50 0.05
CA LEU A 325 -20.13 -14.41 0.74
C LEU A 325 -19.16 -13.28 1.11
N HIS A 326 -17.97 -13.61 1.64
CA HIS A 326 -16.89 -12.64 1.92
C HIS A 326 -16.43 -11.93 0.65
N PHE A 327 -16.25 -12.68 -0.43
CA PHE A 327 -15.88 -12.14 -1.73
C PHE A 327 -16.91 -11.12 -2.23
N GLY A 328 -18.18 -11.50 -2.29
CA GLY A 328 -19.25 -10.58 -2.69
C GLY A 328 -19.35 -9.35 -1.79
N PHE A 329 -19.26 -9.55 -0.48
CA PHE A 329 -19.32 -8.46 0.49
C PHE A 329 -18.15 -7.48 0.37
N THR A 330 -16.95 -8.00 0.14
CA THR A 330 -15.73 -7.22 -0.10
C THR A 330 -15.86 -6.40 -1.38
N VAL A 331 -16.38 -6.99 -2.45
CA VAL A 331 -16.60 -6.27 -3.72
C VAL A 331 -17.54 -5.08 -3.51
N ILE A 332 -18.66 -5.27 -2.80
CA ILE A 332 -19.62 -4.19 -2.51
C ILE A 332 -18.99 -3.13 -1.59
N SER A 333 -18.28 -3.55 -0.55
CA SER A 333 -17.65 -2.68 0.44
C SER A 333 -16.57 -1.78 -0.18
N VAL A 334 -15.65 -2.35 -0.95
CA VAL A 334 -14.56 -1.58 -1.59
C VAL A 334 -15.08 -0.71 -2.71
N SER A 335 -16.08 -1.17 -3.47
CA SER A 335 -16.70 -0.38 -4.55
C SER A 335 -17.44 0.85 -4.05
N SER A 336 -17.83 0.88 -2.77
CA SER A 336 -18.47 2.05 -2.15
C SER A 336 -17.56 3.30 -2.13
N GLY A 337 -16.24 3.12 -2.23
CA GLY A 337 -15.27 4.21 -2.17
C GLY A 337 -15.04 4.77 -0.77
N LEU A 338 -15.67 4.21 0.26
CA LEU A 338 -15.44 4.60 1.64
C LEU A 338 -13.98 4.33 2.08
N PRO A 339 -13.45 5.06 3.07
CA PRO A 339 -12.05 4.92 3.48
C PRO A 339 -11.75 3.51 4.00
N GLY A 340 -10.87 2.79 3.31
CA GLY A 340 -10.53 1.41 3.63
C GLY A 340 -9.77 0.70 2.51
N GLY A 341 -8.80 -0.14 2.88
CA GLY A 341 -7.96 -0.89 1.94
C GLY A 341 -8.58 -2.22 1.49
N ASN A 342 -8.21 -2.71 0.31
CA ASN A 342 -8.64 -4.04 -0.17
C ASN A 342 -7.63 -5.15 0.18
N PHE A 343 -6.48 -4.80 0.74
CA PHE A 343 -5.37 -5.73 0.88
C PHE A 343 -5.68 -6.91 1.83
N ILE A 344 -6.11 -6.64 3.07
CA ILE A 344 -6.50 -7.69 4.02
C ILE A 344 -7.63 -8.57 3.48
N PRO A 345 -8.75 -8.01 2.97
CA PRO A 345 -9.80 -8.83 2.35
C PRO A 345 -9.31 -9.75 1.21
N THR A 346 -8.37 -9.26 0.40
CA THR A 346 -7.74 -10.04 -0.68
C THR A 346 -6.90 -11.18 -0.12
N LEU A 347 -6.06 -10.89 0.87
CA LEU A 347 -5.22 -11.85 1.58
C LEU A 347 -6.07 -12.94 2.26
N VAL A 348 -7.17 -12.55 2.92
CA VAL A 348 -8.14 -13.48 3.53
C VAL A 348 -8.81 -14.37 2.49
N THR A 349 -9.24 -13.80 1.36
CA THR A 349 -9.83 -14.59 0.27
C THR A 349 -8.84 -15.63 -0.25
N GLY A 350 -7.57 -15.26 -0.40
CA GLY A 350 -6.49 -16.18 -0.78
C GLY A 350 -6.25 -17.29 0.25
N GLY A 351 -6.26 -16.94 1.53
CA GLY A 351 -6.14 -17.92 2.62
C GLY A 351 -7.30 -18.90 2.65
N LEU A 352 -8.55 -18.42 2.55
CA LEU A 352 -9.72 -19.31 2.49
C LEU A 352 -9.70 -20.21 1.25
N LEU A 353 -9.24 -19.72 0.11
CA LEU A 353 -9.02 -20.55 -1.08
C LEU A 353 -7.98 -21.64 -0.81
N GLY A 354 -6.86 -21.29 -0.16
CA GLY A 354 -5.83 -22.23 0.25
C GLY A 354 -6.33 -23.27 1.26
N GLN A 355 -7.18 -22.86 2.22
CA GLN A 355 -7.85 -23.76 3.16
C GLN A 355 -8.71 -24.79 2.42
N ILE A 356 -9.49 -24.35 1.42
CA ILE A 356 -10.32 -25.25 0.59
C ILE A 356 -9.44 -26.23 -0.18
N VAL A 357 -8.38 -25.76 -0.83
CA VAL A 357 -7.44 -26.62 -1.58
C VAL A 357 -6.73 -27.61 -0.65
N GLY A 358 -6.36 -27.17 0.56
CA GLY A 358 -5.78 -28.03 1.58
C GLY A 358 -6.75 -29.12 2.05
N LEU A 359 -7.98 -28.77 2.38
CA LEU A 359 -9.01 -29.74 2.79
C LEU A 359 -9.33 -30.76 1.68
N LEU A 360 -9.36 -30.31 0.41
CA LEU A 360 -9.48 -31.23 -0.72
C LEU A 360 -8.26 -32.15 -0.82
N GLY A 361 -7.05 -31.61 -0.62
CA GLY A 361 -5.82 -32.39 -0.56
C GLY A 361 -5.85 -33.48 0.51
N VAL A 362 -6.39 -33.17 1.70
CA VAL A 362 -6.60 -34.16 2.77
C VAL A 362 -7.63 -35.21 2.36
N ARG A 363 -8.75 -34.79 1.78
CA ARG A 363 -9.82 -35.70 1.34
C ARG A 363 -9.36 -36.69 0.28
N TYR A 364 -8.46 -36.28 -0.62
CA TYR A 364 -7.87 -37.13 -1.64
C TYR A 364 -6.56 -37.82 -1.21
N GLY A 365 -6.14 -37.67 0.05
CA GLY A 365 -4.94 -38.32 0.59
C GLY A 365 -3.60 -37.78 0.06
N VAL A 366 -3.58 -36.56 -0.47
CA VAL A 366 -2.37 -35.90 -0.99
C VAL A 366 -1.54 -35.29 0.13
N ILE A 367 -2.19 -34.74 1.15
CA ILE A 367 -1.55 -34.12 2.33
C ILE A 367 -2.22 -34.60 3.62
N ALA A 368 -1.49 -34.50 4.74
CA ALA A 368 -2.03 -34.74 6.07
C ALA A 368 -2.85 -33.53 6.59
N PRO A 369 -3.80 -33.75 7.53
CA PRO A 369 -4.57 -32.68 8.19
C PRO A 369 -3.73 -31.52 8.75
N GLU A 370 -2.54 -31.81 9.27
CA GLU A 370 -1.63 -30.84 9.88
C GLU A 370 -1.04 -29.86 8.86
N ASN A 371 -1.04 -30.23 7.57
CA ASN A 371 -0.40 -29.47 6.50
C ASN A 371 -1.34 -28.44 5.86
N ILE A 372 -2.61 -28.36 6.29
CA ILE A 372 -3.59 -27.46 5.66
C ILE A 372 -3.14 -25.99 5.79
N SER A 373 -2.68 -25.60 6.98
CA SER A 373 -2.21 -24.23 7.26
C SER A 373 -1.01 -23.82 6.40
N TYR A 374 -0.15 -24.77 6.04
CA TYR A 374 0.97 -24.53 5.12
C TYR A 374 0.46 -24.10 3.73
N VAL A 375 -0.53 -24.81 3.19
CA VAL A 375 -1.17 -24.47 1.91
C VAL A 375 -1.93 -23.15 2.00
N MET A 376 -2.60 -22.90 3.12
CA MET A 376 -3.30 -21.66 3.40
C MET A 376 -2.34 -20.45 3.31
N LEU A 377 -1.20 -20.48 4.00
CA LEU A 377 -0.23 -19.37 4.00
C LEU A 377 0.39 -19.10 2.62
N ILE A 378 0.75 -20.17 1.88
CA ILE A 378 1.28 -20.04 0.51
C ILE A 378 0.21 -19.43 -0.42
N SER A 379 -1.06 -19.76 -0.19
CA SER A 379 -2.17 -19.23 -0.97
C SER A 379 -2.48 -17.78 -0.63
N MET A 380 -2.30 -17.36 0.62
CA MET A 380 -2.42 -15.96 1.04
C MET A 380 -1.44 -15.07 0.26
N SER A 381 -0.15 -15.43 0.23
CA SER A 381 0.87 -14.67 -0.51
C SER A 381 0.57 -14.69 -2.00
N SER A 382 0.35 -15.87 -2.58
CA SER A 382 0.19 -16.03 -4.03
C SER A 382 -1.08 -15.35 -4.56
N PHE A 383 -2.19 -15.37 -3.82
CA PHE A 383 -3.40 -14.66 -4.25
C PHE A 383 -3.22 -13.14 -4.23
N LEU A 384 -2.45 -12.64 -3.26
CA LEU A 384 -2.06 -11.23 -3.23
C LEU A 384 -1.20 -10.88 -4.46
N VAL A 385 -0.27 -11.76 -4.87
CA VAL A 385 0.49 -11.61 -6.12
C VAL A 385 -0.44 -11.54 -7.32
N ALA A 386 -1.45 -12.41 -7.39
CA ALA A 386 -2.38 -12.44 -8.51
C ALA A 386 -3.15 -11.12 -8.70
N VAL A 387 -3.55 -10.48 -7.59
CA VAL A 387 -4.40 -9.27 -7.62
C VAL A 387 -3.57 -7.98 -7.65
N ILE A 388 -2.55 -7.88 -6.79
CA ILE A 388 -1.78 -6.64 -6.59
C ILE A 388 -0.56 -6.57 -7.52
N ARG A 389 -0.03 -7.73 -7.95
CA ARG A 389 1.18 -7.87 -8.78
C ARG A 389 2.46 -7.38 -8.11
N THR A 390 2.58 -7.64 -6.80
CA THR A 390 3.76 -7.33 -5.97
C THR A 390 4.31 -8.60 -5.31
N PRO A 391 4.95 -9.52 -6.08
CA PRO A 391 5.45 -10.79 -5.56
C PRO A 391 6.40 -10.66 -4.38
N LEU A 392 7.40 -9.77 -4.45
CA LEU A 392 8.41 -9.67 -3.39
C LEU A 392 7.78 -9.24 -2.07
N THR A 393 6.90 -8.24 -2.14
CA THR A 393 6.14 -7.78 -0.98
C THR A 393 5.29 -8.90 -0.38
N ALA A 394 4.52 -9.61 -1.21
CA ALA A 394 3.59 -10.62 -0.74
C ALA A 394 4.28 -11.79 -0.03
N ILE A 395 5.40 -12.24 -0.58
CA ILE A 395 6.19 -13.36 -0.04
C ILE A 395 6.78 -12.96 1.31
N VAL A 396 7.48 -11.81 1.36
CA VAL A 396 8.14 -11.33 2.58
C VAL A 396 7.10 -11.00 3.66
N LEU A 397 5.97 -10.41 3.28
CA LEU A 397 4.90 -10.08 4.23
C LEU A 397 4.39 -11.31 4.96
N ILE A 398 4.04 -12.38 4.25
CA ILE A 398 3.51 -13.59 4.91
C ILE A 398 4.56 -14.19 5.84
N THR A 399 5.83 -14.24 5.46
CA THR A 399 6.88 -14.75 6.35
C THR A 399 7.11 -13.86 7.57
N GLU A 400 7.02 -12.55 7.42
CA GLU A 400 7.28 -11.59 8.50
C GLU A 400 6.13 -11.55 9.51
N ILE A 401 4.87 -11.60 9.06
CA ILE A 401 3.70 -11.58 9.97
C ILE A 401 3.46 -12.93 10.66
N THR A 402 3.84 -14.04 10.03
CA THR A 402 3.65 -15.39 10.59
C THR A 402 4.85 -15.86 11.40
N GLY A 403 6.06 -15.36 11.12
CA GLY A 403 7.31 -15.84 11.73
C GLY A 403 7.81 -17.18 11.21
N HIS A 404 7.09 -17.82 10.27
CA HIS A 404 7.42 -19.14 9.74
C HIS A 404 8.26 -19.02 8.45
N PHE A 405 9.58 -19.18 8.55
CA PHE A 405 10.46 -19.18 7.39
C PHE A 405 10.27 -20.40 6.46
N GLU A 406 9.66 -21.47 6.96
CA GLU A 406 9.33 -22.69 6.20
C GLU A 406 8.43 -22.40 4.98
N VAL A 407 7.55 -21.40 5.07
CA VAL A 407 6.68 -21.01 3.95
C VAL A 407 7.34 -20.04 2.96
N PHE A 408 8.58 -19.59 3.21
CA PHE A 408 9.28 -18.64 2.35
C PHE A 408 9.52 -19.20 0.95
N TYR A 409 10.30 -20.29 0.83
CA TYR A 409 10.64 -20.87 -0.48
C TYR A 409 9.42 -21.34 -1.28
N PRO A 410 8.44 -22.04 -0.68
CA PRO A 410 7.21 -22.41 -1.38
C PRO A 410 6.43 -21.19 -1.88
N SER A 411 6.36 -20.10 -1.09
CA SER A 411 5.73 -18.85 -1.51
C SER A 411 6.47 -18.19 -2.67
N VAL A 412 7.81 -18.27 -2.73
CA VAL A 412 8.59 -17.81 -3.89
C VAL A 412 8.21 -18.59 -5.14
N VAL A 413 8.13 -19.92 -5.05
CA VAL A 413 7.82 -20.78 -6.20
C VAL A 413 6.38 -20.55 -6.67
N VAL A 414 5.39 -20.69 -5.79
CA VAL A 414 3.98 -20.55 -6.16
C VAL A 414 3.66 -19.10 -6.52
N GLY A 415 4.15 -18.12 -5.76
CA GLY A 415 3.98 -16.71 -6.06
C GLY A 415 4.62 -16.30 -7.39
N GLY A 416 5.83 -16.78 -7.69
CA GLY A 416 6.50 -16.56 -8.98
C GLY A 416 5.75 -17.19 -10.15
N LEU A 417 5.29 -18.42 -10.01
CA LEU A 417 4.44 -19.09 -11.01
C LEU A 417 3.11 -18.34 -11.20
N THR A 418 2.47 -17.90 -10.11
CA THR A 418 1.24 -17.11 -10.16
C THR A 418 1.47 -15.77 -10.86
N TYR A 419 2.60 -15.11 -10.64
CA TYR A 419 2.97 -13.89 -11.38
C TYR A 419 3.10 -14.18 -12.88
N TYR A 420 3.78 -15.25 -13.26
CA TYR A 420 3.91 -15.66 -14.66
C TYR A 420 2.56 -15.98 -15.32
N PHE A 421 1.69 -16.77 -14.66
CA PHE A 421 0.37 -17.09 -15.21
C PHE A 421 -0.54 -15.86 -15.30
N THR A 422 -0.42 -14.91 -14.37
CA THR A 422 -1.20 -13.67 -14.44
C THR A 422 -0.73 -12.76 -15.58
N GLU A 423 0.57 -12.76 -15.93
CA GLU A 423 1.09 -12.15 -17.17
C GLU A 423 0.52 -12.82 -18.42
N LEU A 424 0.54 -14.16 -18.46
CA LEU A 424 -0.02 -14.93 -19.58
C LEU A 424 -1.52 -14.63 -19.78
N LEU A 425 -2.25 -14.41 -18.68
CA LEU A 425 -3.66 -14.04 -18.68
C LEU A 425 -3.93 -12.56 -18.98
N GLN A 426 -2.88 -11.76 -19.24
CA GLN A 426 -2.89 -10.32 -19.54
C GLN A 426 -3.64 -9.49 -18.49
N MET A 427 -3.49 -9.85 -17.22
CA MET A 427 -4.15 -9.15 -16.13
C MET A 427 -3.45 -7.82 -15.82
N LYS A 428 -4.17 -6.70 -15.86
CA LYS A 428 -3.64 -5.44 -15.37
C LYS A 428 -3.57 -5.44 -13.82
N PRO A 429 -2.51 -4.90 -13.21
CA PRO A 429 -2.44 -4.74 -11.75
C PRO A 429 -3.60 -3.90 -11.22
N PHE A 430 -4.23 -4.34 -10.13
CA PHE A 430 -5.39 -3.66 -9.55
C PHE A 430 -5.06 -2.24 -9.09
N ASN A 431 -3.92 -2.06 -8.39
CA ASN A 431 -3.48 -0.75 -7.91
C ASN A 431 -3.22 0.25 -9.05
N VAL A 432 -2.71 -0.23 -10.20
CA VAL A 432 -2.48 0.61 -11.39
C VAL A 432 -3.82 1.05 -12.01
N THR A 433 -4.78 0.13 -12.11
CA THR A 433 -6.12 0.46 -12.61
C THR A 433 -6.80 1.51 -11.74
N LEU A 434 -6.74 1.36 -10.41
CA LEU A 434 -7.27 2.35 -9.47
C LEU A 434 -6.58 3.71 -9.59
N TYR A 435 -5.27 3.71 -9.83
CA TYR A 435 -4.48 4.91 -10.01
C TYR A 435 -4.84 5.66 -11.30
N GLU A 436 -4.96 4.95 -12.42
CA GLU A 436 -5.38 5.53 -13.71
C GLU A 436 -6.80 6.11 -13.63
N ASP A 437 -7.75 5.36 -13.07
CA ASP A 437 -9.14 5.85 -12.84
C ASP A 437 -9.15 7.15 -12.04
N MET A 438 -8.34 7.21 -10.99
CA MET A 438 -8.28 8.36 -10.07
C MET A 438 -7.75 9.61 -10.79
N ILE A 439 -6.64 9.50 -11.53
CA ILE A 439 -6.03 10.65 -12.21
C ILE A 439 -6.92 11.16 -13.34
N ASN A 440 -7.67 10.28 -13.99
CA ASN A 440 -8.59 10.67 -15.06
C ASN A 440 -9.89 11.32 -14.56
N THR A 441 -10.16 11.30 -13.26
CA THR A 441 -11.38 11.90 -12.68
C THR A 441 -11.28 13.44 -12.69
N PRO A 442 -12.37 14.19 -12.98
CA PRO A 442 -12.33 15.66 -13.16
C PRO A 442 -11.71 16.42 -11.97
N ALA A 443 -11.87 15.91 -10.75
CA ALA A 443 -11.30 16.49 -9.54
C ALA A 443 -9.76 16.54 -9.53
N PHE A 444 -9.10 15.76 -10.40
CA PHE A 444 -7.65 15.62 -10.47
C PHE A 444 -7.06 16.00 -11.84
N GLN A 445 -7.88 16.48 -12.78
CA GLN A 445 -7.47 16.85 -14.14
C GLN A 445 -6.76 18.21 -14.24
N GLU A 446 -6.61 18.98 -13.16
CA GLU A 446 -5.81 20.22 -13.18
C GLU A 446 -4.38 19.89 -13.65
N GLN A 447 -4.04 20.31 -14.88
CA GLN A 447 -2.69 20.22 -15.44
C GLN A 447 -1.75 21.10 -14.63
N LYS A 448 -1.20 20.56 -13.55
CA LYS A 448 -0.18 21.24 -12.76
C LYS A 448 1.16 21.07 -13.45
N ARG A 449 1.82 22.20 -13.72
CA ARG A 449 3.23 22.25 -14.08
C ARG A 449 4.03 21.78 -12.87
N TYR A 450 4.73 20.67 -13.03
CA TYR A 450 5.60 20.07 -12.04
C TYR A 450 7.02 20.62 -12.17
N LYS A 451 7.66 20.95 -11.06
CA LYS A 451 9.05 21.43 -11.02
C LYS A 451 9.96 20.32 -10.49
N LEU A 452 10.81 19.78 -11.35
CA LEU A 452 11.84 18.80 -11.04
C LEU A 452 13.16 19.53 -10.78
N SER A 453 13.68 19.45 -9.56
CA SER A 453 15.01 19.98 -9.22
C SER A 453 16.05 18.89 -9.36
N VAL A 454 17.02 19.06 -10.26
CA VAL A 454 18.16 18.15 -10.46
C VAL A 454 19.46 18.87 -10.15
N GLU A 455 20.43 18.18 -9.55
CA GLU A 455 21.78 18.71 -9.34
C GLU A 455 22.68 18.26 -10.48
N VAL A 456 23.47 19.18 -11.05
CA VAL A 456 24.38 18.86 -12.15
C VAL A 456 25.65 18.23 -11.58
N MET A 457 25.94 16.97 -11.92
CA MET A 457 27.19 16.30 -11.59
C MET A 457 28.27 16.48 -12.68
N THR A 458 29.53 16.36 -12.26
CA THR A 458 30.69 16.49 -13.17
C THR A 458 30.67 15.42 -14.25
N GLY A 459 30.81 15.84 -15.51
CA GLY A 459 30.78 14.99 -16.70
C GLY A 459 29.38 14.58 -17.19
N SER A 460 28.31 15.10 -16.58
CA SER A 460 26.95 14.86 -17.07
C SER A 460 26.69 15.63 -18.36
N TYR A 461 25.58 15.31 -19.06
CA TYR A 461 25.22 15.99 -20.29
C TYR A 461 24.99 17.50 -20.10
N MET A 462 24.53 17.90 -18.91
CA MET A 462 24.31 19.30 -18.54
C MET A 462 25.60 20.03 -18.13
N ASP A 463 26.69 19.33 -17.83
CA ASP A 463 27.96 19.95 -17.42
C ASP A 463 28.57 20.78 -18.57
N GLY A 464 28.76 22.08 -18.33
CA GLY A 464 29.43 22.98 -19.27
C GLY A 464 28.59 23.41 -20.47
N LYS A 465 27.30 23.06 -20.53
CA LYS A 465 26.36 23.54 -21.56
C LYS A 465 25.67 24.83 -21.16
N VAL A 466 25.28 25.63 -22.16
CA VAL A 466 24.43 26.81 -21.96
C VAL A 466 22.97 26.35 -21.89
N VAL A 467 22.17 26.96 -21.01
CA VAL A 467 20.76 26.57 -20.82
C VAL A 467 19.96 26.56 -22.13
N ASP A 468 20.20 27.52 -23.01
CA ASP A 468 19.48 27.65 -24.29
C ASP A 468 19.91 26.61 -25.35
N GLU A 469 21.06 25.96 -25.16
CA GLU A 469 21.60 24.93 -26.06
C GLU A 469 21.20 23.50 -25.62
N LEU A 470 20.46 23.38 -24.50
CA LEU A 470 20.02 22.10 -23.98
C LEU A 470 18.79 21.60 -24.74
N LEU A 471 18.95 20.44 -25.39
CA LEU A 471 17.85 19.67 -25.94
C LEU A 471 17.08 19.00 -24.80
N LEU A 472 15.99 19.65 -24.36
CA LEU A 472 15.03 19.08 -23.42
C LEU A 472 13.86 18.43 -24.18
N PRO A 473 13.20 17.42 -23.60
CA PRO A 473 11.97 16.84 -24.14
C PRO A 473 10.85 17.89 -24.32
N GLU A 474 9.87 17.60 -25.18
CA GLU A 474 8.71 18.48 -25.40
C GLU A 474 8.02 18.85 -24.06
N ASN A 475 7.54 20.09 -23.96
CA ASN A 475 6.92 20.69 -22.76
C ASN A 475 7.82 20.81 -21.50
N CYS A 476 9.13 20.56 -21.60
CA CYS A 476 10.09 20.80 -20.51
C CYS A 476 10.83 22.14 -20.67
N ALA A 477 10.94 22.92 -19.60
CA ALA A 477 11.68 24.18 -19.60
C ALA A 477 12.47 24.37 -18.31
N ILE A 478 13.73 24.79 -18.39
CA ILE A 478 14.49 25.19 -17.21
C ILE A 478 14.01 26.57 -16.79
N ILE A 479 13.48 26.66 -15.56
CA ILE A 479 12.85 27.88 -15.04
C ILE A 479 13.72 28.60 -14.02
N ASN A 480 14.62 27.89 -13.32
CA ASN A 480 15.52 28.46 -12.33
C ASN A 480 16.81 27.64 -12.24
N VAL A 481 17.92 28.32 -11.95
CA VAL A 481 19.20 27.67 -11.61
C VAL A 481 19.66 28.23 -10.27
N HIS A 482 19.79 27.37 -9.26
CA HIS A 482 20.30 27.74 -7.95
C HIS A 482 21.80 27.47 -7.89
N ARG A 483 22.59 28.53 -7.66
CA ARG A 483 24.03 28.44 -7.45
C ARG A 483 24.37 29.11 -6.13
N ASP A 484 25.03 28.38 -5.23
CA ASP A 484 25.44 28.86 -3.90
C ASP A 484 24.27 29.48 -3.08
N GLY A 485 23.06 28.94 -3.23
CA GLY A 485 21.87 29.40 -2.51
C GLY A 485 21.23 30.68 -3.07
N LYS A 486 21.63 31.14 -4.27
CA LYS A 486 20.99 32.25 -4.99
C LYS A 486 20.27 31.75 -6.26
N ASP A 487 19.06 32.25 -6.45
CA ASP A 487 18.24 31.97 -7.63
C ASP A 487 18.71 32.84 -8.79
N ASN A 488 19.21 32.20 -9.85
CA ASN A 488 19.62 32.88 -11.07
C ASN A 488 18.60 32.62 -12.18
N LYS A 489 18.39 33.65 -13.02
CA LYS A 489 17.56 33.52 -14.22
C LYS A 489 18.28 32.63 -15.25
N PRO A 490 17.58 31.64 -15.84
CA PRO A 490 18.19 30.62 -16.68
C PRO A 490 18.80 31.06 -18.03
N PRO A 491 18.26 32.03 -18.81
CA PRO A 491 18.72 32.24 -20.18
C PRO A 491 20.17 32.72 -20.25
N GLY A 492 20.95 32.15 -21.18
CA GLY A 492 22.36 32.46 -21.40
C GLY A 492 23.34 31.94 -20.34
N MET A 493 22.88 31.24 -19.30
CA MET A 493 23.74 30.76 -18.22
C MET A 493 24.42 29.44 -18.58
N ARG A 494 25.72 29.34 -18.29
CA ARG A 494 26.47 28.08 -18.40
C ARG A 494 26.33 27.30 -17.10
N LEU A 495 25.84 26.07 -17.22
CA LEU A 495 25.70 25.14 -16.10
C LEU A 495 27.07 24.60 -15.68
N ILE A 496 27.29 24.51 -14.37
CA ILE A 496 28.54 24.05 -13.76
C ILE A 496 28.18 22.96 -12.73
N PRO A 497 29.08 21.99 -12.46
CA PRO A 497 28.81 20.97 -11.45
C PRO A 497 28.52 21.58 -10.07
N GLY A 498 27.46 21.11 -9.43
CA GLY A 498 26.93 21.64 -8.17
C GLY A 498 25.82 22.69 -8.33
N ASP A 499 25.46 23.08 -9.56
CA ASP A 499 24.26 23.87 -9.81
C ASP A 499 23.00 23.01 -9.63
N GLN A 500 21.96 23.59 -9.02
CA GLN A 500 20.65 22.95 -8.89
C GLN A 500 19.66 23.55 -9.90
N VAL A 501 19.29 22.76 -10.90
CA VAL A 501 18.46 23.17 -12.03
C VAL A 501 17.01 22.76 -11.79
N ASP A 502 16.10 23.72 -11.82
CA ASP A 502 14.66 23.47 -11.77
C ASP A 502 14.11 23.38 -13.18
N ILE A 503 13.67 22.18 -13.56
CA ILE A 503 13.03 21.86 -14.83
C ILE A 503 11.53 21.78 -14.60
N GLU A 504 10.78 22.66 -15.24
CA GLU A 504 9.33 22.63 -15.25
C GLU A 504 8.82 21.77 -16.41
N MET A 505 7.91 20.84 -16.12
CA MET A 505 7.27 19.95 -17.09
C MET A 505 5.81 19.73 -16.72
N ASP A 506 5.04 19.09 -17.59
CA ASP A 506 3.70 18.67 -17.23
C ASP A 506 3.78 17.52 -16.22
N ALA A 507 3.02 17.59 -15.12
CA ALA A 507 3.02 16.53 -14.11
C ALA A 507 2.70 15.15 -14.74
N GLN A 508 2.03 15.13 -15.90
CA GLN A 508 1.68 13.92 -16.61
C GLN A 508 2.87 13.16 -17.22
N ASP A 509 3.97 13.84 -17.46
CA ASP A 509 5.13 13.27 -18.13
C ASP A 509 6.25 12.89 -17.17
N ILE A 510 6.13 13.26 -15.89
CA ILE A 510 7.16 12.98 -14.88
C ILE A 510 7.54 11.50 -14.81
N GLU A 511 6.59 10.58 -14.92
CA GLU A 511 6.89 9.15 -14.82
C GLU A 511 7.74 8.63 -15.99
N LYS A 512 7.62 9.29 -17.15
CA LYS A 512 8.39 8.94 -18.36
C LYS A 512 9.71 9.72 -18.44
N LEU A 513 9.71 10.98 -18.00
CA LEU A 513 10.81 11.91 -18.21
C LEU A 513 11.75 12.03 -17.02
N TYR A 514 11.41 11.52 -15.84
CA TYR A 514 12.26 11.63 -14.65
C TYR A 514 13.65 11.01 -14.85
N GLU A 515 13.74 9.74 -15.23
CA GLU A 515 15.04 9.08 -15.46
C GLU A 515 15.84 9.73 -16.59
N PRO A 516 15.26 10.03 -17.78
CA PRO A 516 15.96 10.78 -18.81
C PRO A 516 16.50 12.13 -18.33
N LEU A 517 15.71 12.92 -17.59
CA LEU A 517 16.13 14.24 -17.12
C LEU A 517 17.15 14.18 -15.98
N VAL A 518 17.01 13.22 -15.08
CA VAL A 518 18.00 12.99 -14.02
C VAL A 518 19.31 12.47 -14.61
N SER A 519 19.28 11.55 -15.57
CA SER A 519 20.50 11.05 -16.24
C SER A 519 21.18 12.10 -17.13
N MET A 520 20.44 13.10 -17.62
CA MET A 520 21.06 14.27 -18.25
C MET A 520 21.87 15.11 -17.26
N ALA A 521 21.44 15.17 -15.99
CA ALA A 521 22.10 15.94 -14.93
C ALA A 521 23.13 15.13 -14.12
N ASN A 522 22.94 13.81 -14.01
CA ASN A 522 23.73 12.87 -13.21
C ASN A 522 24.29 11.73 -14.06
N ILE A 523 25.55 11.38 -13.83
CA ILE A 523 26.11 10.11 -14.28
C ILE A 523 25.88 9.11 -13.14
N TYR A 524 25.18 8.01 -13.43
CA TYR A 524 25.07 6.86 -12.51
C TYR A 524 26.39 6.10 -12.40
#